data_AF-A0A831R8S6-F1
#
_entry.id   AF-A0A831R8S6-F1
#
_cell.length_a   1.000
_cell.length_b   1.000
_cell.length_c   1.000
_cell.angle_alpha   90.00
_cell.angle_beta   90.00
_cell.angle_gamma   90.00
#
_symmetry.space_group_name_H-M   'P 1'
#
loop_
_entity.id
_entity.type
_entity.pdbx_description
1 polymer ?
#
loop_
_entity_poly.entity_id
_entity_poly.type
_entity_poly.pdbx_seq_one_letter_code
_entity_poly.pdbx_strand_id
1 'polypeptide(L)'
;MESEQREHISTVINYFWSEGTTSPESVNQGMAHVAYEALQEAQSCSAAMDLVPRPASGRPGMSYLVKQVAKIGKRIASGDTQVYESCRQRVAVNYRTEMEMAKQGL
;
A
#
# COMPACT_ATOMS: atom_id res chain seq x y z
N MET A 1 5.04 15.82 -2.47
CA MET A 1 5.43 14.50 -1.90
C MET A 1 6.94 14.48 -1.81
N GLU A 2 7.45 14.14 -0.63
CA GLU A 2 8.89 14.15 -0.34
C GLU A 2 9.58 12.93 -0.96
N SER A 3 10.90 12.99 -1.17
CA SER A 3 11.68 11.88 -1.75
C SER A 3 11.63 10.61 -0.87
N GLU A 4 11.78 10.75 0.45
CA GLU A 4 11.67 9.63 1.40
C GLU A 4 10.29 8.97 1.33
N GLN A 5 9.22 9.76 1.17
CA GLN A 5 7.87 9.22 1.00
C GLN A 5 7.75 8.41 -0.27
N ARG A 6 8.28 8.92 -1.39
CA ARG A 6 8.29 8.22 -2.68
C ARG A 6 9.03 6.89 -2.61
N GLU A 7 10.18 6.87 -1.93
CA GLU A 7 10.96 5.66 -1.73
C GLU A 7 10.14 4.59 -1.00
N HIS A 8 9.58 4.92 0.16
CA HIS A 8 8.78 3.97 0.92
C HIS A 8 7.48 3.55 0.21
N ILE A 9 6.83 4.46 -0.51
CA ILE A 9 5.64 4.12 -1.31
C ILE A 9 6.02 3.17 -2.44
N SER A 10 7.15 3.39 -3.11
CA SER A 10 7.65 2.46 -4.14
C SER A 10 7.92 1.07 -3.55
N THR A 11 8.43 0.99 -2.32
CA THR A 11 8.59 -0.28 -1.58
C THR A 11 7.25 -0.98 -1.39
N VAL A 12 6.19 -0.27 -0.97
CA VAL A 12 4.86 -0.86 -0.81
C VAL A 12 4.32 -1.39 -2.14
N ILE A 13 4.45 -0.62 -3.21
CA ILE A 13 3.95 -1.01 -4.53
C ILE A 13 4.70 -2.26 -5.01
N ASN A 14 6.03 -2.26 -4.91
CA ASN A 14 6.83 -3.41 -5.31
C ASN A 14 6.61 -4.64 -4.41
N TYR A 15 6.22 -4.44 -3.14
CA TYR A 15 5.81 -5.52 -2.25
C TYR A 15 4.53 -6.23 -2.73
N PHE A 16 3.56 -5.53 -3.33
CA PHE A 16 2.34 -6.16 -3.85
C PHE A 16 2.51 -6.72 -5.27
N TRP A 17 3.14 -5.97 -6.17
CA TRP A 17 3.12 -6.25 -7.61
C TRP A 17 4.45 -6.69 -8.21
N SER A 18 5.44 -7.02 -7.36
CA SER A 18 6.83 -7.41 -7.67
C SER A 18 7.81 -6.25 -7.83
N GLU A 19 9.09 -6.54 -7.57
CA GLU A 19 10.19 -5.61 -7.80
C GLU A 19 10.16 -5.09 -9.25
N GLY A 20 10.45 -3.79 -9.39
CA GLY A 20 10.45 -3.11 -10.70
C GLY A 20 9.08 -2.66 -11.20
N THR A 21 7.99 -2.85 -10.44
CA THR A 21 6.66 -2.31 -10.82
C THR A 21 6.67 -0.78 -10.90
N THR A 22 7.36 -0.14 -9.95
CA THR A 22 7.58 1.30 -9.94
C THR A 22 8.94 1.63 -9.36
N SER A 23 9.51 2.74 -9.80
CA SER A 23 10.63 3.40 -9.14
C SER A 23 10.13 4.55 -8.25
N PRO A 24 10.93 5.04 -7.30
CA PRO A 24 10.56 6.17 -6.45
C PRO A 24 10.16 7.41 -7.26
N GLU A 25 10.89 7.75 -8.31
CA GLU A 25 10.66 8.94 -9.12
C GLU A 25 9.34 8.92 -9.91
N SER A 26 8.83 7.74 -10.25
CA SER A 26 7.54 7.59 -10.95
C SER A 26 6.33 7.60 -10.00
N VAL A 27 6.54 7.56 -8.68
CA VAL A 27 5.43 7.57 -7.71
C VAL A 27 4.68 8.90 -7.76
N ASN A 28 3.37 8.79 -7.97
CA ASN A 28 2.42 9.90 -7.91
C ASN A 28 1.38 9.72 -6.78
N GLN A 29 0.48 10.69 -6.61
CA GLN A 29 -0.54 10.67 -5.54
C GLN A 29 -1.58 9.55 -5.72
N GLY A 30 -1.99 9.26 -6.95
CA GLY A 30 -2.92 8.16 -7.25
C GLY A 30 -2.33 6.81 -6.86
N MET A 31 -1.05 6.59 -7.20
CA MET A 31 -0.34 5.36 -6.81
C MET A 31 -0.23 5.22 -5.30
N ALA A 32 0.04 6.34 -4.58
CA ALA A 32 0.05 6.35 -3.13
C ALA A 32 -1.34 6.02 -2.53
N HIS A 33 -2.41 6.50 -3.15
CA HIS A 33 -3.77 6.21 -2.73
C HIS A 33 -4.14 4.73 -2.93
N VAL A 34 -3.89 4.17 -4.12
CA VAL A 34 -4.15 2.75 -4.39
C VAL A 34 -3.30 1.85 -3.49
N ALA A 35 -2.03 2.19 -3.28
CA ALA A 35 -1.16 1.46 -2.35
C ALA A 35 -1.68 1.50 -0.91
N TYR A 36 -2.29 2.61 -0.48
CA TYR A 36 -2.94 2.71 0.83
C TYR A 36 -4.12 1.75 0.96
N GLU A 37 -5.03 1.78 -0.02
CA GLU A 37 -6.26 0.99 0.02
C GLU A 37 -5.95 -0.51 -0.03
N ALA A 38 -5.04 -0.92 -0.92
CA ALA A 38 -4.55 -2.28 -1.00
C ALA A 38 -4.00 -2.75 0.36
N LEU A 39 -3.16 -1.93 0.99
CA LEU A 39 -2.56 -2.26 2.27
C LEU A 39 -3.56 -2.34 3.41
N GLN A 40 -4.57 -1.45 3.43
CA GLN A 40 -5.67 -1.52 4.40
C GLN A 40 -6.52 -2.79 4.24
N GLU A 41 -6.82 -3.21 3.00
CA GLU A 41 -7.47 -4.49 2.75
C GLU A 41 -6.60 -5.65 3.22
N ALA A 42 -5.31 -5.65 2.89
CA ALA A 42 -4.42 -6.76 3.20
C ALA A 42 -4.24 -6.93 4.71
N GLN A 43 -4.09 -5.82 5.44
CA GLN A 43 -4.03 -5.81 6.91
C GLN A 43 -5.34 -6.29 7.52
N SER A 44 -6.48 -5.92 6.94
CA SER A 44 -7.75 -6.43 7.46
C SER A 44 -8.00 -7.89 7.19
N CYS A 45 -7.67 -8.36 5.99
CA CYS A 45 -7.78 -9.77 5.67
C CYS A 45 -6.94 -10.56 6.67
N SER A 46 -5.73 -10.08 6.96
CA SER A 46 -4.82 -10.66 7.95
C SER A 46 -5.42 -10.64 9.37
N ALA A 47 -5.88 -9.47 9.83
CA ALA A 47 -6.52 -9.33 11.15
C ALA A 47 -7.79 -10.18 11.30
N ALA A 48 -8.55 -10.39 10.22
CA ALA A 48 -9.72 -11.27 10.22
C ALA A 48 -9.31 -12.74 10.37
N MET A 49 -8.16 -13.14 9.82
CA MET A 49 -7.59 -14.48 10.07
C MET A 49 -7.07 -14.61 11.51
N ASP A 50 -6.60 -13.52 12.11
CA ASP A 50 -6.20 -13.46 13.53
C ASP A 50 -7.38 -13.25 14.50
N LEU A 51 -8.62 -13.13 13.99
CA LEU A 51 -9.85 -12.88 14.75
C LEU A 51 -9.81 -11.60 15.61
N VAL A 52 -9.09 -10.57 15.16
CA VAL A 52 -8.96 -9.28 15.86
C VAL A 52 -10.05 -8.29 15.44
N PRO A 53 -10.77 -7.65 16.40
CA PRO A 53 -11.78 -6.65 16.07
C PRO A 53 -11.19 -5.44 15.32
N ARG A 54 -11.77 -5.08 14.17
CA ARG A 54 -11.37 -3.90 13.40
C ARG A 54 -11.76 -2.62 14.15
N PRO A 55 -10.84 -1.67 14.42
CA PRO A 55 -11.20 -0.37 14.95
C PRO A 55 -12.01 0.44 13.93
N ALA A 56 -13.02 1.19 14.39
CA ALA A 56 -13.81 2.07 13.53
C ALA A 56 -12.92 3.22 13.02
N SER A 57 -12.77 3.34 11.70
CA SER A 57 -11.97 4.40 11.07
C SER A 57 -12.85 5.33 10.23
N GLY A 58 -12.59 6.65 10.35
CA GLY A 58 -13.15 7.67 9.47
C GLY A 58 -12.28 7.84 8.22
N ARG A 59 -12.85 8.39 7.14
CA ARG A 59 -12.14 8.65 5.87
C ARG A 59 -11.05 9.72 6.06
N PRO A 60 -9.75 9.39 5.95
CA PRO A 60 -8.69 10.38 6.12
C PRO A 60 -8.51 11.26 4.88
N GLY A 61 -7.88 12.42 5.04
CA GLY A 61 -7.48 13.29 3.93
C GLY A 61 -6.26 12.75 3.15
N MET A 62 -6.08 13.18 1.90
CA MET A 62 -5.04 12.66 0.99
C MET A 62 -3.61 12.78 1.54
N SER A 63 -3.28 13.88 2.21
CA SER A 63 -1.97 14.08 2.84
C SER A 63 -1.68 13.08 3.98
N TYR A 64 -2.73 12.62 4.67
CA TYR A 64 -2.62 11.58 5.68
C TYR A 64 -2.35 10.22 5.02
N LEU A 65 -3.02 9.90 3.91
CA LEU A 65 -2.82 8.64 3.19
C LEU A 65 -1.36 8.47 2.77
N VAL A 66 -0.79 9.47 2.09
CA VAL A 66 0.63 9.46 1.66
C VAL A 66 1.56 9.19 2.85
N LYS A 67 1.36 9.88 3.98
CA LYS A 67 2.19 9.70 5.18
C LYS A 67 2.02 8.31 5.79
N GLN A 68 0.80 7.78 5.83
CA GLN A 68 0.55 6.44 6.36
C GLN A 68 1.18 5.37 5.49
N VAL A 69 1.03 5.45 4.16
CA VAL A 69 1.67 4.48 3.26
C VAL A 69 3.17 4.53 3.38
N ALA A 70 3.78 5.72 3.38
CA ALA A 70 5.22 5.85 3.58
C ALA A 70 5.68 5.25 4.92
N LYS A 71 4.95 5.50 6.01
CA LYS A 71 5.24 4.91 7.33
C LYS A 71 5.17 3.38 7.32
N ILE A 72 4.20 2.80 6.59
CA ILE A 72 4.10 1.35 6.49
C ILE A 72 5.18 0.80 5.55
N GLY A 73 5.47 1.46 4.44
CA GLY A 73 6.57 1.11 3.53
C GLY A 73 7.91 1.03 4.26
N LYS A 74 8.17 1.96 5.17
CA LYS A 74 9.33 1.91 6.07
C LYS A 74 9.36 0.64 6.93
N ARG A 75 8.22 0.20 7.46
CA ARG A 75 8.11 -1.04 8.25
C ARG A 75 8.35 -2.28 7.39
N ILE A 76 7.77 -2.32 6.19
CA ILE A 76 8.00 -3.39 5.22
C ILE A 76 9.49 -3.46 4.85
N ALA A 77 10.13 -2.32 4.58
CA ALA A 77 11.56 -2.24 4.30
C ALA A 77 12.43 -2.76 5.46
N SER A 78 11.97 -2.62 6.71
CA SER A 78 12.64 -3.17 7.89
C SER A 78 12.34 -4.66 8.16
N GLY A 79 11.54 -5.32 7.31
CA GLY A 79 11.19 -6.74 7.43
C GLY A 79 9.98 -7.04 8.33
N ASP A 80 9.28 -6.01 8.83
CA ASP A 80 8.05 -6.17 9.62
C ASP A 80 6.82 -6.12 8.72
N THR A 81 6.42 -7.29 8.22
CA THR A 81 5.21 -7.46 7.41
C THR A 81 4.17 -8.28 8.17
N GLN A 82 3.29 -7.61 8.92
CA GLN A 82 2.11 -8.22 9.59
C GLN A 82 1.00 -8.61 8.60
N VAL A 83 1.35 -9.07 7.39
CA VAL A 83 0.41 -9.36 6.32
C VAL A 83 0.63 -10.81 5.86
N TYR A 84 -0.42 -11.62 5.92
CA TYR A 84 -0.37 -12.98 5.40
C TYR A 84 -0.27 -13.00 3.88
N GLU A 85 0.49 -13.94 3.35
CA GLU A 85 0.77 -14.06 1.91
C GLU A 85 -0.50 -14.26 1.06
N SER A 86 -1.47 -15.05 1.54
CA SER A 86 -2.76 -15.24 0.86
C SER A 86 -3.55 -13.94 0.72
N CYS A 87 -3.54 -13.11 1.76
CA CYS A 87 -4.16 -11.78 1.76
C CYS A 87 -3.41 -10.83 0.82
N ARG A 88 -2.07 -10.85 0.85
CA ARG A 88 -1.24 -10.06 -0.07
C ARG A 88 -1.57 -10.37 -1.54
N GLN A 89 -1.57 -11.65 -1.90
CA GLN A 89 -1.82 -12.09 -3.28
C GLN A 89 -3.24 -11.74 -3.73
N ARG A 90 -4.26 -12.00 -2.90
CA ARG A 90 -5.64 -11.63 -3.21
C ARG A 90 -5.80 -10.14 -3.48
N VAL A 91 -5.21 -9.30 -2.62
CA VAL A 91 -5.26 -7.84 -2.78
C VAL A 91 -4.50 -7.40 -4.01
N ALA A 92 -3.30 -7.95 -4.27
CA ALA A 92 -2.51 -7.61 -5.44
C ALA A 92 -3.28 -7.87 -6.74
N VAL A 93 -4.05 -8.97 -6.81
CA VAL A 93 -4.94 -9.26 -7.94
C VAL A 93 -6.08 -8.25 -8.03
N ASN A 94 -6.75 -7.96 -6.91
CA ASN A 94 -7.93 -7.11 -6.89
C ASN A 94 -7.65 -5.64 -7.25
N TYR A 95 -6.48 -5.11 -6.88
CA TYR A 95 -6.10 -3.70 -7.12
C TYR A 95 -5.18 -3.50 -8.32
N ARG A 96 -4.97 -4.54 -9.14
CA ARG A 96 -4.03 -4.47 -10.26
C ARG A 96 -4.44 -3.42 -11.29
N THR A 97 -5.71 -3.38 -11.64
CA THR A 97 -6.24 -2.45 -12.65
C THR A 97 -6.15 -1.01 -12.16
N GLU A 98 -6.53 -0.77 -10.91
CA GLU A 98 -6.46 0.53 -10.24
C GLU A 98 -5.03 1.04 -10.19
N MET A 99 -4.05 0.18 -9.88
CA MET A 99 -2.64 0.58 -9.88
C MET A 99 -2.14 0.93 -11.28
N GLU A 100 -2.54 0.18 -12.32
CA GLU A 100 -2.16 0.51 -13.70
C GLU A 100 -2.80 1.81 -14.20
N MET A 101 -4.06 2.10 -13.82
CA MET A 101 -4.69 3.39 -14.09
C MET A 101 -3.97 4.53 -13.35
N ALA A 102 -3.66 4.33 -12.07
CA ALA A 102 -2.96 5.32 -11.26
C ALA A 102 -1.55 5.62 -11.79
N LYS A 103 -0.83 4.63 -12.34
CA LYS A 103 0.46 4.84 -13.03
C LYS A 103 0.34 5.77 -14.23
N GLN A 104 -0.80 5.75 -14.92
CA GLN A 104 -1.10 6.63 -16.05
C GLN A 104 -1.62 8.02 -15.61
N GLY A 105 -1.79 8.24 -14.30
CA GLY A 105 -2.32 9.48 -13.74
C GLY A 105 -3.86 9.60 -13.83
N LEU A 106 -4.54 8.47 -14.00
CA LEU A 106 -6.01 8.35 -14.03
C LEU A 106 -6.58 8.02 -12.65
#